data_AF-A0A336JUR7-F1
#
_entry.id   AF-A0A336JUR7-F1
#
_cell.length_a   1.000
_cell.length_b   1.000
_cell.length_c   1.000
_cell.angle_alpha   90.00
_cell.angle_beta   90.00
_cell.angle_gamma   90.00
#
_symmetry.space_group_name_H-M   'P 1'
#
loop_
_entity.id
_entity.type
_entity.pdbx_description
1 polymer ?
#
loop_
_entity_poly.entity_id
_entity_poly.type
_entity_poly.pdbx_seq_one_letter_code
_entity_poly.pdbx_strand_id
1 'polypeptide(L)'
;MKESVEWILGEWRTISGAPATIVILVVIVAAGIWLALDWKYNAIINNLKEERDHLKEKLNRLASSGSSVAGAVSGSEIPIGENFKYLYDSNVIKLGKPRTPVQQCRRSYQSVHENAIVIWLECRSAHFALPTDGKRKVIEAKDTDWEAKSYTEGYVRKILNPPEGKSPPTGGLARLWERNPETWAWIGWRDWHCPINTSIDYQDFENGFLVGPLPIGPNRTEGRVFMVTRDGDWDTRKTEKPAPPCSAI
;
A
#
# COMPACT_ATOMS: atom_id res chain seq x y z
N MET A 1 24.62 -65.00 -1.45
CA MET A 1 25.05 -63.90 -2.35
C MET A 1 24.80 -64.22 -3.82
N LYS A 2 25.14 -65.43 -4.32
CA LYS A 2 24.79 -65.83 -5.71
C LYS A 2 23.28 -65.93 -5.97
N GLU A 3 22.49 -66.47 -5.04
CA GLU A 3 21.03 -66.59 -5.21
C GLU A 3 20.29 -65.24 -5.26
N SER A 4 20.78 -64.22 -4.55
CA SER A 4 20.18 -62.88 -4.54
C SER A 4 20.41 -62.13 -5.86
N VAL A 5 21.51 -62.44 -6.56
CA VAL A 5 21.83 -61.82 -7.87
C VAL A 5 21.00 -62.46 -8.98
N GLU A 6 20.74 -63.77 -8.92
CA GLU A 6 19.89 -64.45 -9.91
C GLU A 6 18.42 -64.03 -9.81
N TRP A 7 17.92 -63.75 -8.60
CA TRP A 7 16.57 -63.23 -8.40
C TRP A 7 16.39 -61.82 -9.00
N ILE A 8 17.36 -60.91 -8.77
CA ILE A 8 17.32 -59.53 -9.31
C ILE A 8 17.43 -59.52 -10.83
N LEU A 9 18.22 -60.42 -11.42
CA LEU A 9 18.35 -60.53 -12.89
C LEU A 9 17.10 -61.11 -13.57
N GLY A 10 16.35 -61.96 -12.87
CA GLY A 10 15.07 -62.51 -13.35
C GLY A 10 13.98 -61.44 -13.46
N GLU A 11 13.83 -60.58 -12.45
CA GLU A 11 12.85 -59.49 -12.46
C GLU A 11 13.20 -58.36 -13.43
N TRP A 12 14.49 -58.11 -13.66
CA TRP A 12 14.95 -57.10 -14.61
C TRP A 12 14.49 -57.36 -16.05
N ARG A 13 14.28 -58.62 -16.44
CA ARG A 13 13.84 -58.97 -17.79
C ARG A 13 12.36 -58.58 -18.02
N THR A 14 11.52 -58.68 -17.00
CA THR A 14 10.11 -58.23 -17.03
C THR A 14 10.02 -56.71 -17.02
N ILE A 15 10.91 -56.03 -16.29
CA ILE A 15 11.02 -54.56 -16.27
C ILE A 15 11.62 -54.01 -17.59
N SER A 16 12.54 -54.74 -18.22
CA SER A 16 13.16 -54.37 -19.50
C SER A 16 12.24 -54.49 -20.72
N GLY A 17 11.05 -55.11 -20.56
CA GLY A 17 9.97 -55.07 -21.55
C GLY A 17 9.02 -53.87 -21.41
N ALA A 18 9.10 -53.14 -20.28
CA ALA A 18 8.31 -51.93 -20.00
C ALA A 18 9.00 -50.56 -20.24
N PRO A 19 10.23 -50.40 -20.79
CA PRO A 19 10.81 -49.08 -20.98
C PRO A 19 10.05 -48.26 -22.03
N ALA A 20 9.50 -48.91 -23.06
CA ALA A 20 8.73 -48.22 -24.09
C ALA A 20 7.42 -47.63 -23.54
N THR A 21 6.69 -48.37 -22.69
CA THR A 21 5.42 -47.89 -22.11
C THR A 21 5.61 -46.74 -21.13
N ILE A 22 6.67 -46.78 -20.31
CA ILE A 22 7.02 -45.68 -19.41
C ILE A 22 7.41 -44.42 -20.21
N VAL A 23 8.23 -44.56 -21.26
CA VAL A 23 8.59 -43.42 -22.13
C VAL A 23 7.36 -42.82 -22.80
N ILE A 24 6.45 -43.66 -23.31
CA ILE A 24 5.18 -43.18 -23.91
C ILE A 24 4.34 -42.42 -22.87
N LEU A 25 4.21 -42.93 -21.65
CA LEU A 25 3.48 -42.27 -20.57
C LEU A 25 4.09 -40.90 -20.21
N VAL A 26 5.41 -40.81 -20.11
CA VAL A 26 6.12 -39.55 -19.82
C VAL A 26 5.86 -38.52 -20.94
N VAL A 27 5.91 -38.95 -22.21
CA VAL A 27 5.63 -38.07 -23.35
C VAL A 27 4.19 -37.57 -23.33
N ILE A 28 3.21 -38.43 -23.02
CA ILE A 28 1.80 -38.05 -22.93
C ILE A 28 1.58 -37.02 -21.81
N VAL A 29 2.17 -37.25 -20.63
CA VAL A 29 2.06 -36.31 -19.50
C VAL A 29 2.72 -34.98 -19.83
N ALA A 30 3.91 -35.00 -20.44
CA ALA A 30 4.60 -33.79 -20.86
C ALA A 30 3.80 -32.99 -21.91
N ALA A 31 3.21 -33.67 -22.89
CA ALA A 31 2.33 -33.06 -23.89
C ALA A 31 1.06 -32.46 -23.24
N GLY A 32 0.47 -33.15 -22.26
CA GLY A 32 -0.68 -32.65 -21.52
C GLY A 32 -0.37 -31.39 -20.71
N ILE A 33 0.78 -31.36 -20.02
CA ILE A 33 1.26 -30.17 -19.29
C ILE A 33 1.54 -29.03 -20.26
N TRP A 34 2.20 -29.29 -21.38
CA TRP A 34 2.50 -28.28 -22.39
C TRP A 34 1.22 -27.66 -22.98
N LEU A 35 0.23 -28.49 -23.35
CA LEU A 35 -1.07 -28.02 -23.83
C LEU A 35 -1.81 -27.19 -22.78
N ALA A 36 -1.81 -27.62 -21.51
CA ALA A 36 -2.46 -26.87 -20.43
C ALA A 36 -1.81 -25.50 -20.19
N LEU A 37 -0.48 -25.43 -20.27
CA LEU A 37 0.25 -24.17 -20.19
C LEU A 37 -0.03 -23.29 -21.40
N ASP A 38 0.08 -23.82 -22.62
CA ASP A 38 -0.18 -23.07 -23.85
C ASP A 38 -1.60 -22.48 -23.87
N TRP A 39 -2.61 -23.25 -23.48
CA TRP A 39 -3.98 -22.76 -23.37
C TRP A 39 -4.12 -21.61 -22.36
N LYS A 40 -3.53 -21.76 -21.17
CA LYS A 40 -3.59 -20.74 -20.12
C LYS A 40 -2.84 -19.47 -20.52
N TYR A 41 -1.66 -19.60 -21.14
CA TYR A 41 -0.88 -18.47 -21.61
C TYR A 41 -1.56 -17.75 -22.77
N ASN A 42 -2.13 -18.48 -23.73
CA ASN A 42 -2.85 -17.87 -24.85
C ASN A 42 -4.12 -17.13 -24.39
N ALA A 43 -4.85 -17.66 -23.40
CA ALA A 43 -6.01 -16.97 -22.81
C ALA A 43 -5.59 -15.64 -22.14
N ILE A 44 -4.49 -15.65 -21.37
CA ILE A 44 -3.97 -14.43 -20.72
C ILE A 44 -3.51 -13.40 -21.77
N ILE A 45 -2.78 -13.85 -22.81
CA ILE A 45 -2.30 -12.96 -23.88
C ILE A 45 -3.48 -12.35 -24.64
N ASN A 46 -4.54 -13.10 -24.90
CA ASN A 46 -5.73 -12.59 -25.58
C ASN A 46 -6.47 -11.57 -24.72
N ASN A 47 -6.66 -11.84 -23.43
CA ASN A 47 -7.28 -10.88 -22.51
C ASN A 47 -6.48 -9.56 -22.42
N LEU A 48 -5.14 -9.64 -22.34
CA LEU A 48 -4.27 -8.47 -22.33
C LEU A 48 -4.33 -7.67 -23.65
N LYS A 49 -4.48 -8.35 -24.79
CA LYS A 49 -4.68 -7.68 -26.09
C LYS A 49 -6.02 -6.95 -26.14
N GLU A 50 -7.10 -7.57 -25.67
CA GLU A 50 -8.43 -6.95 -25.61
C GLU A 50 -8.45 -5.71 -24.70
N GLU A 51 -7.86 -5.80 -23.50
CA GLU A 51 -7.75 -4.65 -22.60
C GLU A 51 -6.97 -3.49 -23.22
N ARG A 52 -5.84 -3.79 -23.87
CA ARG A 52 -5.03 -2.79 -24.57
C ARG A 52 -5.83 -2.12 -25.69
N ASP A 53 -6.58 -2.88 -26.47
CA ASP A 53 -7.32 -2.35 -27.61
C ASP A 53 -8.52 -1.51 -27.15
N HIS A 54 -9.20 -1.92 -26.09
CA HIS A 54 -10.25 -1.12 -25.45
C HIS A 54 -9.70 0.19 -24.86
N LEU A 55 -8.51 0.18 -24.24
CA LEU A 55 -7.85 1.40 -23.75
C LEU A 55 -7.46 2.34 -24.90
N LYS A 56 -6.95 1.80 -26.02
CA LYS A 56 -6.66 2.60 -27.22
C LYS A 56 -7.92 3.23 -27.80
N GLU A 57 -9.03 2.48 -27.86
CA GLU A 57 -10.30 3.03 -28.33
C GLU A 57 -10.80 4.15 -27.42
N LYS A 58 -10.75 3.97 -26.09
CA LYS A 58 -11.07 5.04 -25.12
C LYS A 58 -10.21 6.28 -25.34
N LEU A 59 -8.90 6.10 -25.52
CA LEU A 59 -7.98 7.22 -25.78
C LEU A 59 -8.34 7.95 -27.07
N ASN A 60 -8.64 7.23 -28.15
CA ASN A 60 -9.05 7.81 -29.42
C ASN A 60 -10.40 8.55 -29.29
N ARG A 61 -11.37 8.00 -28.56
CA ARG A 61 -12.65 8.66 -28.28
C ARG A 61 -12.46 9.96 -27.50
N LEU A 62 -11.57 9.96 -26.50
CA LEU A 62 -11.22 11.16 -25.74
C LEU A 62 -10.46 12.20 -26.59
N ALA A 63 -9.56 11.75 -27.47
CA ALA A 63 -8.88 12.64 -28.41
C ALA A 63 -9.86 13.27 -29.43
N SER A 64 -10.81 12.48 -29.94
CA SER A 64 -11.85 12.98 -30.86
C SER A 64 -12.88 13.88 -30.16
N SER A 65 -13.25 13.59 -28.91
CA SER A 65 -14.17 14.45 -28.15
C SER A 65 -13.48 15.73 -27.65
N GLY A 66 -12.17 15.68 -27.42
CA GLY A 66 -11.36 16.87 -27.11
C GLY A 66 -11.18 17.82 -28.30
N SER A 67 -11.34 17.35 -29.55
CA SER A 67 -11.17 18.17 -30.75
C SER A 67 -12.41 19.03 -31.08
N SER A 68 -13.61 18.67 -30.59
CA SER A 68 -14.83 19.46 -30.81
C SER A 68 -15.21 20.41 -29.66
N VAL A 69 -14.40 20.48 -28.59
CA VAL A 69 -14.59 21.41 -27.45
C VAL A 69 -13.40 22.40 -27.32
N ALA A 70 -12.59 22.54 -28.37
CA ALA A 70 -11.56 23.58 -28.48
C ALA A 70 -12.15 25.00 -28.66
N GLY A 71 -13.44 25.18 -28.38
CA GLY A 71 -14.08 26.47 -28.18
C GLY A 71 -14.47 26.64 -26.71
N ALA A 72 -13.61 27.32 -25.95
CA ALA A 72 -13.93 27.98 -24.68
C ALA A 72 -14.39 27.10 -23.49
N VAL A 73 -13.48 26.28 -22.97
CA VAL A 73 -13.39 26.11 -21.51
C VAL A 73 -11.93 26.28 -21.11
N SER A 74 -11.56 27.53 -20.80
CA SER A 74 -10.40 27.83 -19.97
C SER A 74 -10.72 27.33 -18.55
N GLY A 75 -10.72 26.00 -18.38
CA GLY A 75 -10.79 25.37 -17.08
C GLY A 75 -9.43 25.56 -16.45
N SER A 76 -9.31 26.49 -15.50
CA SER A 76 -8.08 26.70 -14.74
C SER A 76 -7.65 25.35 -14.15
N GLU A 77 -6.53 24.82 -14.64
CA GLU A 77 -5.92 23.61 -14.08
C GLU A 77 -5.70 23.84 -12.58
N ILE A 78 -6.17 22.90 -11.75
CA ILE A 78 -6.01 23.02 -10.30
C ILE A 78 -4.51 22.92 -10.00
N PRO A 79 -3.88 23.96 -9.42
CA PRO A 79 -2.45 23.95 -9.19
C PRO A 79 -2.08 22.90 -8.14
N ILE A 80 -0.93 22.28 -8.34
CA ILE A 80 -0.33 21.33 -7.41
C ILE A 80 0.47 22.12 -6.39
N GLY A 81 0.37 21.75 -5.11
CA GLY A 81 1.17 22.37 -4.06
C GLY A 81 2.66 22.30 -4.37
N GLU A 82 3.39 23.39 -4.10
CA GLU A 82 4.84 23.46 -4.37
C GLU A 82 5.60 22.32 -3.69
N ASN A 83 5.24 22.02 -2.43
CA ASN A 83 5.81 20.91 -1.65
C ASN A 83 5.52 19.52 -2.24
N PHE A 84 4.51 19.41 -3.10
CA PHE A 84 4.02 18.16 -3.66
C PHE A 84 4.55 17.87 -5.05
N LYS A 85 5.04 18.89 -5.76
CA LYS A 85 5.40 18.84 -7.18
C LYS A 85 6.33 17.66 -7.49
N TYR A 86 7.42 17.49 -6.75
CA TYR A 86 8.39 16.44 -7.01
C TYR A 86 7.81 15.01 -6.84
N LEU A 87 7.08 14.78 -5.74
CA LEU A 87 6.46 13.48 -5.48
C LEU A 87 5.32 13.19 -6.45
N TYR A 88 4.58 14.22 -6.87
CA TYR A 88 3.55 14.13 -7.89
C TYR A 88 4.13 13.80 -9.27
N ASP A 89 5.12 14.55 -9.75
CA ASP A 89 5.68 14.38 -11.10
C ASP A 89 6.22 12.95 -11.30
N SER A 90 6.77 12.35 -10.25
CA SER A 90 7.25 10.96 -10.25
C SER A 90 6.14 9.90 -10.12
N ASN A 91 4.92 10.28 -9.76
CA ASN A 91 3.79 9.38 -9.51
C ASN A 91 2.48 9.80 -10.20
N VAL A 92 2.54 10.67 -11.21
CA VAL A 92 1.35 11.20 -11.89
C VAL A 92 0.43 10.11 -12.43
N ILE A 93 1.01 9.01 -12.95
CA ILE A 93 0.25 7.86 -13.45
C ILE A 93 -0.56 7.19 -12.33
N LYS A 94 0.01 7.12 -11.11
CA LYS A 94 -0.64 6.49 -9.96
C LYS A 94 -1.67 7.40 -9.29
N LEU A 95 -1.37 8.69 -9.18
CA LEU A 95 -2.23 9.65 -8.49
C LEU A 95 -3.38 10.18 -9.36
N GLY A 96 -3.16 10.32 -10.67
CA GLY A 96 -4.08 11.02 -11.57
C GLY A 96 -4.10 12.52 -11.30
N LYS A 97 -5.13 13.22 -11.78
CA LYS A 97 -5.22 14.69 -11.69
C LYS A 97 -5.59 15.18 -10.28
N PRO A 98 -5.16 16.39 -9.88
CA PRO A 98 -5.64 17.01 -8.64
C PRO A 98 -7.15 17.23 -8.68
N ARG A 99 -7.85 16.89 -7.60
CA ARG A 99 -9.31 17.08 -7.44
C ARG A 99 -9.67 18.32 -6.65
N THR A 100 -8.76 18.76 -5.77
CA THR A 100 -8.96 19.94 -4.94
C THR A 100 -7.72 20.83 -4.99
N PRO A 101 -7.86 22.14 -4.76
CA PRO A 101 -6.72 22.96 -4.37
C PRO A 101 -6.04 22.38 -3.13
N VAL A 102 -4.83 22.84 -2.85
CA VAL A 102 -4.14 22.54 -1.58
C VAL A 102 -4.97 23.04 -0.42
N GLN A 103 -5.22 22.17 0.55
CA GLN A 103 -5.91 22.44 1.79
C GLN A 103 -4.91 22.39 2.95
N GLN A 104 -5.29 23.03 4.07
CA GLN A 104 -4.52 23.04 5.30
C GLN A 104 -5.20 22.14 6.34
N CYS A 105 -4.52 21.09 6.79
CA CYS A 105 -4.96 20.29 7.93
C CYS A 105 -4.37 20.90 9.20
N ARG A 106 -5.20 21.60 9.99
CA ARG A 106 -4.76 22.42 11.13
C ARG A 106 -4.14 21.59 12.25
N ARG A 107 -4.62 20.37 12.42
CA ARG A 107 -4.04 19.38 13.33
C ARG A 107 -3.76 18.09 12.59
N SER A 108 -2.63 17.51 12.96
CA SER A 108 -2.27 16.15 12.57
C SER A 108 -1.51 15.47 13.69
N TYR A 109 -1.41 14.16 13.60
CA TYR A 109 -0.59 13.38 14.51
C TYR A 109 0.15 12.33 13.71
N GLN A 110 1.42 12.16 14.04
CA GLN A 110 2.23 11.10 13.45
C GLN A 110 2.81 10.25 14.57
N SER A 111 2.77 8.94 14.41
CA SER A 111 3.52 8.00 15.24
C SER A 111 4.29 7.00 14.40
N VAL A 112 5.44 6.58 14.92
CA VAL A 112 6.21 5.47 14.39
C VAL A 112 6.03 4.30 15.34
N HIS A 113 5.68 3.16 14.76
CA HIS A 113 5.50 1.89 15.42
C HIS A 113 6.48 0.87 14.80
N GLU A 114 6.64 -0.26 15.48
CA GLU A 114 7.56 -1.33 15.07
C GLU A 114 7.41 -1.73 13.58
N ASN A 115 6.17 -1.78 13.07
CA ASN A 115 5.88 -2.25 11.70
C ASN A 115 5.14 -1.22 10.83
N ALA A 116 4.87 -0.02 11.34
CA ALA A 116 4.10 0.99 10.60
C ALA A 116 4.42 2.43 11.01
N ILE A 117 4.21 3.35 10.07
CA ILE A 117 4.01 4.76 10.38
C ILE A 117 2.50 4.98 10.44
N VAL A 118 1.99 5.63 11.48
CA VAL A 118 0.59 6.02 11.55
C VAL A 118 0.47 7.53 11.44
N ILE A 119 -0.42 7.98 10.57
CA ILE A 119 -0.75 9.40 10.39
C ILE A 119 -2.23 9.57 10.68
N TRP A 120 -2.57 10.53 11.54
CA TRP A 120 -3.94 11.00 11.71
C TRP A 120 -4.06 12.42 11.16
N LEU A 121 -5.14 12.66 10.42
CA LEU A 121 -5.41 13.94 9.76
C LEU A 121 -6.76 14.47 10.19
N GLU A 122 -6.81 15.64 10.82
CA GLU A 122 -8.06 16.27 11.27
C GLU A 122 -9.02 16.53 10.10
N CYS A 123 -8.50 17.08 9.00
CA CYS A 123 -9.23 17.40 7.77
C CYS A 123 -9.92 16.18 7.14
N ARG A 124 -9.44 14.95 7.43
CA ARG A 124 -10.04 13.68 6.99
C ARG A 124 -10.78 12.95 8.11
N SER A 125 -10.57 13.38 9.36
CA SER A 125 -10.99 12.71 10.59
C SER A 125 -10.69 11.21 10.52
N ALA A 126 -9.46 10.86 10.16
CA ALA A 126 -9.05 9.49 9.88
C ALA A 126 -7.60 9.21 10.26
N HIS A 127 -7.35 7.97 10.68
CA HIS A 127 -6.04 7.35 10.82
C HIS A 127 -5.67 6.58 9.56
N PHE A 128 -4.41 6.67 9.17
CA PHE A 128 -3.78 5.89 8.10
C PHE A 128 -2.62 5.12 8.71
N ALA A 129 -2.62 3.80 8.65
CA ALA A 129 -1.47 2.97 9.00
C ALA A 129 -0.72 2.58 7.74
N LEU A 130 0.53 3.05 7.62
CA LEU A 130 1.42 2.90 6.48
C LEU A 130 2.46 1.81 6.81
N PRO A 131 2.31 0.58 6.28
CA PRO A 131 3.19 -0.54 6.62
C PRO A 131 4.61 -0.31 6.12
N THR A 132 5.61 -0.59 6.96
CA THR A 132 7.04 -0.41 6.61
C THR A 132 7.65 -1.62 5.92
N ASP A 133 6.95 -2.76 5.89
CA ASP A 133 7.44 -4.03 5.31
C ASP A 133 7.25 -4.14 3.78
N GLY A 134 6.48 -3.21 3.18
CA GLY A 134 6.14 -3.23 1.76
C GLY A 134 5.24 -4.40 1.32
N LYS A 135 4.73 -5.21 2.27
CA LYS A 135 3.89 -6.39 1.98
C LYS A 135 2.41 -6.10 2.18
N ARG A 136 2.10 -5.25 3.16
CA ARG A 136 0.72 -4.85 3.48
C ARG A 136 0.35 -3.57 2.73
N LYS A 137 -0.94 -3.40 2.49
CA LYS A 137 -1.54 -2.15 2.01
C LYS A 137 -1.88 -1.23 3.18
N VAL A 138 -1.97 0.07 2.90
CA VAL A 138 -2.41 1.10 3.86
C VAL A 138 -3.82 0.77 4.37
N ILE A 139 -4.02 0.92 5.67
CA ILE A 139 -5.33 0.84 6.31
C ILE A 139 -5.79 2.25 6.65
N GLU A 140 -6.96 2.65 6.16
CA GLU A 140 -7.66 3.88 6.58
C GLU A 140 -8.79 3.52 7.55
N ALA A 141 -8.90 4.24 8.66
CA ALA A 141 -10.07 4.16 9.53
C ALA A 141 -10.47 5.53 10.06
N LYS A 142 -11.79 5.76 10.10
CA LYS A 142 -12.35 6.99 10.65
C LYS A 142 -12.12 7.05 12.16
N ASP A 143 -11.76 8.24 12.62
CA ASP A 143 -11.64 8.55 14.04
C ASP A 143 -13.03 8.97 14.56
N THR A 144 -13.80 7.98 15.02
CA THR A 144 -15.21 8.18 15.40
C THR A 144 -15.45 8.16 16.91
N ASP A 145 -14.44 7.87 17.72
CA ASP A 145 -14.61 7.58 19.15
C ASP A 145 -13.49 8.23 19.98
N TRP A 146 -13.55 9.56 20.02
CA TRP A 146 -12.62 10.36 20.80
C TRP A 146 -12.99 10.30 22.28
N GLU A 147 -12.08 9.79 23.11
CA GLU A 147 -12.19 9.85 24.57
C GLU A 147 -10.91 10.45 25.17
N ALA A 148 -11.00 11.52 25.96
CA ALA A 148 -9.83 12.20 26.53
C ALA A 148 -8.87 11.26 27.28
N LYS A 149 -9.40 10.28 28.03
CA LYS A 149 -8.60 9.28 28.76
C LYS A 149 -7.72 8.41 27.84
N SER A 150 -8.09 8.22 26.57
CA SER A 150 -7.30 7.46 25.59
C SER A 150 -5.97 8.13 25.22
N TYR A 151 -5.78 9.41 25.58
CA TYR A 151 -4.50 10.10 25.45
C TYR A 151 -3.59 9.90 26.66
N THR A 152 -4.09 9.32 27.75
CA THR A 152 -3.28 9.04 28.94
C THR A 152 -2.67 7.65 28.85
N GLU A 153 -1.35 7.57 28.99
CA GLU A 153 -0.64 6.29 28.87
C GLU A 153 -1.09 5.27 29.93
N GLY A 154 -1.37 5.73 31.16
CA GLY A 154 -1.85 4.85 32.23
C GLY A 154 -3.20 4.20 31.94
N TYR A 155 -4.11 4.88 31.24
CA TYR A 155 -5.36 4.28 30.80
C TYR A 155 -5.11 3.27 29.67
N VAL A 156 -4.34 3.66 28.64
CA VAL A 156 -4.11 2.78 27.49
C VAL A 156 -3.33 1.52 27.87
N ARG A 157 -2.36 1.63 28.79
CA ARG A 157 -1.64 0.46 29.32
C ARG A 157 -2.58 -0.55 29.98
N LYS A 158 -3.63 -0.10 30.67
CA LYS A 158 -4.60 -1.00 31.31
C LYS A 158 -5.44 -1.78 30.31
N ILE A 159 -5.79 -1.17 29.18
CA ILE A 159 -6.66 -1.80 28.17
C ILE A 159 -5.87 -2.63 27.14
N LEU A 160 -4.66 -2.21 26.75
CA LEU A 160 -3.86 -2.90 25.74
C LEU A 160 -2.78 -3.83 26.31
N ASN A 161 -2.48 -3.72 27.61
CA ASN A 161 -1.49 -4.53 28.32
C ASN A 161 -0.15 -4.69 27.56
N PRO A 162 0.51 -3.58 27.17
CA PRO A 162 1.78 -3.65 26.44
C PRO A 162 2.87 -4.33 27.28
N PRO A 163 3.82 -5.06 26.64
CA PRO A 163 5.00 -5.58 27.30
C PRO A 163 5.80 -4.50 28.03
N GLU A 164 6.61 -4.92 29.00
CA GLU A 164 7.50 -4.03 29.72
C GLU A 164 8.42 -3.26 28.76
N GLY A 165 8.61 -1.97 29.03
CA GLY A 165 9.41 -1.08 28.18
C GLY A 165 8.78 -0.67 26.84
N LYS A 166 7.62 -1.22 26.47
CA LYS A 166 6.90 -0.84 25.24
C LYS A 166 5.88 0.25 25.50
N SER A 167 5.76 1.20 24.57
CA SER A 167 4.75 2.27 24.65
C SER A 167 3.53 1.90 23.80
N PRO A 168 2.30 2.01 24.34
CA PRO A 168 1.11 1.75 23.54
C PRO A 168 0.84 2.88 22.52
N PRO A 169 -0.02 2.66 21.52
CA PRO A 169 -0.67 3.77 20.79
C PRO A 169 -1.42 4.70 21.76
N THR A 170 -1.86 5.87 21.28
CA THR A 170 -2.70 6.81 22.06
C THR A 170 -3.86 7.34 21.23
N GLY A 171 -4.85 7.93 21.89
CA GLY A 171 -6.00 8.59 21.27
C GLY A 171 -6.90 7.62 20.52
N GLY A 172 -7.47 8.08 19.40
CA GLY A 172 -8.32 7.28 18.53
C GLY A 172 -7.67 5.98 18.04
N LEU A 173 -6.36 5.96 17.83
CA LEU A 173 -5.63 4.75 17.43
C LEU A 173 -5.66 3.66 18.51
N ALA A 174 -5.55 4.04 19.79
CA ALA A 174 -5.66 3.08 20.90
C ALA A 174 -7.07 2.46 20.95
N ARG A 175 -8.11 3.26 20.67
CA ARG A 175 -9.50 2.81 20.62
C ARG A 175 -9.80 1.92 19.40
N LEU A 176 -9.19 2.21 18.26
CA LEU A 176 -9.24 1.36 17.09
C LEU A 176 -8.62 -0.01 17.37
N TRP A 177 -7.48 -0.03 18.07
CA TRP A 177 -6.81 -1.26 18.47
C TRP A 177 -7.62 -2.05 19.49
N GLU A 178 -8.11 -1.41 20.55
CA GLU A 178 -8.92 -2.07 21.59
C GLU A 178 -10.17 -2.76 21.01
N ARG A 179 -10.84 -2.12 20.04
CA ARG A 179 -12.07 -2.65 19.43
C ARG A 179 -11.82 -3.72 18.39
N ASN A 180 -10.69 -3.66 17.68
CA ASN A 180 -10.38 -4.56 16.58
C ASN A 180 -8.87 -4.90 16.59
N PRO A 181 -8.42 -5.72 17.55
CA PRO A 181 -7.01 -6.06 17.68
C PRO A 181 -6.48 -6.82 16.46
N GLU A 182 -7.30 -7.62 15.78
CA GLU A 182 -6.90 -8.37 14.58
C GLU A 182 -6.51 -7.45 13.40
N THR A 183 -7.11 -6.26 13.30
CA THR A 183 -6.79 -5.28 12.27
C THR A 183 -5.61 -4.40 12.63
N TRP A 184 -5.38 -4.11 13.91
CA TRP A 184 -4.43 -3.08 14.33
C TRP A 184 -3.19 -3.61 15.05
N ALA A 185 -3.25 -4.79 15.67
CA ALA A 185 -2.14 -5.28 16.48
C ALA A 185 -0.83 -5.48 15.71
N TRP A 186 -0.92 -5.71 14.41
CA TRP A 186 0.26 -5.88 13.56
C TRP A 186 1.13 -4.62 13.47
N ILE A 187 0.60 -3.41 13.70
CA ILE A 187 1.43 -2.18 13.62
C ILE A 187 2.54 -2.20 14.68
N GLY A 188 2.31 -2.92 15.77
CA GLY A 188 3.24 -3.05 16.88
C GLY A 188 3.24 -1.85 17.82
N TRP A 189 4.13 -1.91 18.80
CA TRP A 189 4.22 -0.88 19.83
C TRP A 189 4.83 0.41 19.28
N ARG A 190 4.55 1.52 19.96
CA ARG A 190 4.97 2.85 19.53
C ARG A 190 6.41 3.12 19.97
N ASP A 191 7.24 3.50 19.02
CA ASP A 191 8.62 3.93 19.28
C ASP A 191 8.72 5.45 19.43
N TRP A 192 7.87 6.18 18.71
CA TRP A 192 7.89 7.63 18.69
C TRP A 192 6.55 8.22 18.27
N HIS A 193 6.27 9.47 18.68
CA HIS A 193 5.15 10.23 18.16
C HIS A 193 5.40 11.73 18.16
N CYS A 194 4.57 12.42 17.37
CA CYS A 194 4.61 13.85 17.14
C CYS A 194 3.18 14.38 16.92
N PRO A 195 2.55 14.96 17.94
CA PRO A 195 1.37 15.79 17.77
C PRO A 195 1.77 17.07 17.03
N ILE A 196 1.00 17.48 16.03
CA ILE A 196 1.29 18.66 15.21
C ILE A 196 0.06 19.56 15.28
N ASN A 197 0.17 20.64 16.05
CA ASN A 197 -0.88 21.64 16.25
C ASN A 197 -0.75 22.84 15.29
N THR A 198 -0.03 22.65 14.19
CA THR A 198 0.15 23.63 13.12
C THR A 198 -0.31 23.02 11.81
N SER A 199 -0.58 23.88 10.82
CA SER A 199 -1.15 23.42 9.56
C SER A 199 -0.11 22.70 8.70
N ILE A 200 -0.50 21.55 8.15
CA ILE A 200 0.22 20.85 7.08
C ILE A 200 -0.59 20.91 5.79
N ASP A 201 0.09 20.82 4.66
CA ASP A 201 -0.56 20.81 3.35
C ASP A 201 -1.19 19.44 3.11
N TYR A 202 -2.32 19.43 2.42
CA TYR A 202 -3.05 18.25 1.98
C TYR A 202 -3.66 18.50 0.61
N GLN A 203 -3.63 17.52 -0.29
CA GLN A 203 -4.29 17.64 -1.59
C GLN A 203 -4.85 16.30 -2.05
N ASP A 204 -6.12 16.29 -2.44
CA ASP A 204 -6.77 15.13 -3.04
C ASP A 204 -6.48 15.03 -4.54
N PHE A 205 -6.30 13.80 -5.00
CA PHE A 205 -6.13 13.44 -6.40
C PHE A 205 -7.18 12.39 -6.81
N GLU A 206 -7.28 12.11 -8.10
CA GLU A 206 -8.21 11.11 -8.64
C GLU A 206 -8.08 9.75 -7.97
N ASN A 207 -6.85 9.32 -7.66
CA ASN A 207 -6.51 7.99 -7.18
C ASN A 207 -5.68 7.99 -5.89
N GLY A 208 -5.72 9.07 -5.10
CA GLY A 208 -4.96 9.14 -3.85
C GLY A 208 -4.95 10.53 -3.25
N PHE A 209 -4.03 10.76 -2.32
CA PHE A 209 -3.76 12.07 -1.74
C PHE A 209 -2.27 12.25 -1.44
N LEU A 210 -1.86 13.51 -1.35
CA LEU A 210 -0.54 13.92 -0.84
C LEU A 210 -0.72 14.69 0.47
N VAL A 211 0.19 14.49 1.41
CA VAL A 211 0.17 15.17 2.71
C VAL A 211 1.57 15.44 3.24
N GLY A 212 1.78 16.63 3.81
CA GLY A 212 3.05 17.03 4.41
C GLY A 212 3.28 18.55 4.37
N PRO A 213 4.45 19.05 4.75
CA PRO A 213 5.57 18.30 5.32
C PRO A 213 5.25 17.72 6.70
N LEU A 214 5.67 16.48 6.91
CA LEU A 214 5.61 15.76 8.19
C LEU A 214 7.04 15.39 8.63
N PRO A 215 7.32 15.28 9.94
CA PRO A 215 8.66 14.98 10.44
C PRO A 215 9.15 13.57 10.10
N ILE A 216 10.46 13.45 9.89
CA ILE A 216 11.13 12.16 9.60
C ILE A 216 11.29 11.31 10.87
N GLY A 217 11.46 11.93 12.03
CA GLY A 217 11.64 11.23 13.30
C GLY A 217 11.90 12.19 14.46
N PRO A 218 12.31 11.66 15.63
CA PRO A 218 12.57 12.46 16.82
C PRO A 218 13.69 13.49 16.56
N ASN A 219 13.46 14.74 16.98
CA ASN A 219 14.44 15.83 16.93
C ASN A 219 14.95 16.19 15.53
N ARG A 220 14.27 15.77 14.47
CA ARG A 220 14.61 16.12 13.09
C ARG A 220 13.65 17.19 12.57
N THR A 221 14.21 18.25 12.00
CA THR A 221 13.45 19.35 11.40
C THR A 221 13.14 19.12 9.93
N GLU A 222 13.73 18.10 9.31
CA GLU A 222 13.50 17.79 7.90
C GLU A 222 12.05 17.34 7.67
N GLY A 223 11.43 17.90 6.63
CA GLY A 223 10.10 17.54 6.17
C GLY A 223 10.12 16.38 5.19
N ARG A 224 9.07 15.57 5.24
CA ARG A 224 8.72 14.62 4.19
C ARG A 224 7.26 14.77 3.79
N VAL A 225 6.99 14.55 2.52
CA VAL A 225 5.64 14.40 1.99
C VAL A 225 5.34 12.92 1.84
N PHE A 226 4.13 12.53 2.16
CA PHE A 226 3.60 11.20 1.95
C PHE A 226 2.61 11.22 0.80
N MET A 227 2.69 10.17 -0.02
CA MET A 227 1.68 9.81 -1.00
C MET A 227 0.95 8.58 -0.49
N VAL A 228 -0.37 8.58 -0.57
CA VAL A 228 -1.20 7.40 -0.31
C VAL A 228 -2.18 7.26 -1.47
N THR A 229 -2.15 6.12 -2.14
CA THR A 229 -3.05 5.81 -3.26
C THR A 229 -4.32 5.12 -2.77
N ARG A 230 -5.37 5.12 -3.59
CA ARG A 230 -6.67 4.52 -3.27
C ARG A 230 -6.59 2.99 -3.13
N ASP A 231 -5.67 2.34 -3.84
CA ASP A 231 -5.38 0.91 -3.72
C ASP A 231 -4.45 0.57 -2.54
N GLY A 232 -4.11 1.57 -1.72
CA GLY A 232 -3.38 1.41 -0.47
C GLY A 232 -1.86 1.26 -0.64
N ASP A 233 -1.30 1.63 -1.78
CA ASP A 233 0.14 1.88 -1.88
C ASP A 233 0.50 3.23 -1.27
N TRP A 234 1.74 3.36 -0.84
CA TRP A 234 2.26 4.62 -0.34
C TRP A 234 3.73 4.81 -0.70
N ASP A 235 4.15 6.06 -0.81
CA ASP A 235 5.54 6.45 -1.00
C ASP A 235 5.81 7.73 -0.20
N THR A 236 7.08 8.06 0.00
CA THR A 236 7.48 9.29 0.66
C THR A 236 8.74 9.88 0.05
N ARG A 237 8.82 11.21 0.08
CA ARG A 237 10.00 11.97 -0.33
C ARG A 237 10.29 13.07 0.66
N LYS A 238 11.58 13.34 0.86
CA LYS A 238 12.02 14.55 1.56
C LYS A 238 11.54 15.78 0.78
N THR A 239 11.24 16.84 1.50
CA THR A 239 10.93 18.15 0.92
C THR A 239 11.87 19.20 1.51
N GLU A 240 12.06 20.29 0.77
CA GLU A 240 12.89 21.44 1.20
C GLU A 240 12.23 22.19 2.35
N LYS A 241 10.89 22.20 2.42
CA LYS A 241 10.15 22.83 3.52
C LYS A 241 10.34 22.00 4.81
N PRO A 242 10.80 22.60 5.91
CA PRO A 242 10.95 21.88 7.17
C PRO A 242 9.61 21.37 7.68
N ALA A 243 9.64 20.25 8.40
CA ALA A 243 8.47 19.77 9.14
C ALA A 243 8.11 20.76 10.25
N PRO A 244 6.82 20.93 10.56
CA PRO A 244 6.45 21.65 11.77
C PRO A 244 6.94 20.92 13.03
N PRO A 245 7.25 21.64 14.10
CA PRO A 245 7.74 21.04 15.33
C PRO A 245 6.66 20.18 16.00
N CYS A 246 7.09 19.15 16.73
CA CYS A 246 6.20 18.39 17.60
C CYS A 246 5.73 19.26 18.75
N SER A 247 4.43 19.26 19.00
CA SER A 247 3.81 19.91 20.15
C SER A 247 3.90 19.00 21.38
N ALA A 248 3.92 19.61 22.57
CA ALA A 248 3.70 18.86 23.80
C ALA A 248 2.28 18.25 23.78
N ILE A 249 2.15 17.04 24.35
CA ILE A 249 0.84 16.42 24.64
C ILE A 249 0.21 17.11 25.83
#